data_AF-B3C8I2-F1
#
_entry.id   AF-B3C8I2-F1
#
_cell.length_a   1.000
_cell.length_b   1.000
_cell.length_c   1.000
_cell.angle_alpha   90.00
_cell.angle_beta   90.00
_cell.angle_gamma   90.00
#
_symmetry.space_group_name_H-M   'P 1'
#
loop_
_entity.id
_entity.type
_entity.pdbx_description
1 polymer ?
#
loop_
_entity_poly.entity_id
_entity_poly.type
_entity_poly.pdbx_seq_one_letter_code
_entity_poly.pdbx_strand_id
1 'polypeptide(L)'
;MIKKHIVFIVCSVIFVSLFALPATVIAQEQTMTREERIKTLELLKMEDSKWENAATGQTMKELQLEIEKMELPPLSVFLDAVSENATVKKAQSQIAQVKNEYRLEKREWWNYFRLNANYAFGRFNTINENSETFVDWYQSTSVGTRHTFNLGASFSIGLGDLFNRPIKLKDYRYKIEQLQYAQDEVMEDRKLKILEAYNAVTEQLATIKAKAETAALYNAQIKISEYNFVQGKITITELAVERARRSGAVTIYEQARVALHNSIILLEMLTNVKIIRDK
;
A
#
# COMPACT_ATOMS: atom_id res chain seq x y z
N MET A 1 53.63 -57.64 34.56
CA MET A 1 54.16 -56.28 34.84
C MET A 1 54.25 -55.35 33.62
N ILE A 2 54.16 -55.82 32.37
CA ILE A 2 54.38 -55.00 31.17
C ILE A 2 53.21 -54.05 30.81
N LYS A 3 51.95 -54.42 31.07
CA LYS A 3 50.79 -53.57 30.74
C LYS A 3 50.70 -52.27 31.57
N LYS A 4 51.21 -52.26 32.81
CA LYS A 4 51.20 -51.05 33.67
C LYS A 4 52.19 -49.98 33.22
N HIS A 5 53.32 -50.36 32.62
CA HIS A 5 54.32 -49.40 32.15
C HIS A 5 53.89 -48.69 30.86
N ILE A 6 53.16 -49.38 29.98
CA ILE A 6 52.64 -48.78 28.73
C ILE A 6 51.59 -47.70 29.06
N VAL A 7 50.70 -47.95 30.02
CA VAL A 7 49.70 -46.94 30.44
C VAL A 7 50.37 -45.72 31.09
N PHE A 8 51.45 -45.93 31.87
CA PHE A 8 52.17 -44.83 32.51
C PHE A 8 52.92 -43.94 31.50
N ILE A 9 53.49 -44.54 30.45
CA ILE A 9 54.17 -43.83 29.36
C ILE A 9 53.18 -43.04 28.50
N VAL A 10 52.00 -43.60 28.21
CA VAL A 10 50.98 -42.89 27.44
C VAL A 10 50.39 -41.72 28.25
N CYS A 11 50.17 -41.88 29.56
CA CYS A 11 49.71 -40.77 30.41
C CYS A 11 50.75 -39.65 30.58
N SER A 12 52.05 -39.95 30.61
CA SER A 12 53.08 -38.90 30.74
C SER A 12 53.21 -38.08 29.45
N VAL A 13 53.07 -38.69 28.28
CA VAL A 13 53.11 -38.00 26.97
C VAL A 13 51.90 -37.07 26.79
N ILE A 14 50.72 -37.45 27.28
CA ILE A 14 49.51 -36.60 27.25
C ILE A 14 49.62 -35.42 28.23
N PHE A 15 50.26 -35.61 29.40
CA PHE A 15 50.46 -34.53 30.36
C PHE A 15 51.47 -33.48 29.88
N VAL A 16 52.51 -33.90 29.15
CA VAL A 16 53.52 -32.99 28.60
C VAL A 16 52.97 -32.20 27.40
N SER A 17 52.08 -32.79 26.58
CA SER A 17 51.43 -32.05 25.48
C SER A 17 50.37 -31.06 25.96
N LEU A 18 49.72 -31.32 27.11
CA LEU A 18 48.76 -30.39 27.71
C LEU A 18 49.44 -29.19 28.39
N PHE A 19 50.66 -29.36 28.90
CA PHE A 19 51.42 -28.28 29.55
C PHE A 19 52.28 -27.43 28.60
N ALA A 20 52.48 -27.87 27.35
CA ALA A 20 53.23 -27.11 26.34
C ALA A 20 52.42 -26.01 25.64
N LEU A 21 51.11 -25.92 25.88
CA LEU A 21 50.19 -25.04 25.16
C LEU A 21 49.84 -23.66 25.79
N PRO A 22 50.28 -23.23 27.00
CA PRO A 22 50.04 -21.86 27.43
C PRO A 22 51.21 -20.89 27.20
N ALA A 23 52.39 -21.34 26.74
CA ALA A 23 53.56 -20.46 26.63
C ALA A 23 53.69 -19.74 25.27
N THR A 24 53.17 -20.32 24.18
CA THR A 24 53.32 -19.73 22.84
C THR A 24 52.21 -18.75 22.47
N VAL A 25 51.10 -18.74 23.20
CA VAL A 25 49.98 -17.80 22.96
C VAL A 25 50.21 -16.45 23.66
N ILE A 26 51.02 -16.41 24.72
CA ILE A 26 51.33 -15.17 25.46
C ILE A 26 52.53 -14.42 24.82
N ALA A 27 53.32 -15.09 23.96
CA ALA A 27 54.50 -14.49 23.34
C ALA A 27 54.22 -13.71 22.03
N GLN A 28 52.98 -13.68 21.54
CA GLN A 28 52.59 -12.91 20.34
C GLN A 28 51.88 -11.59 20.69
N GLU A 29 52.26 -10.97 21.80
CA GLU A 29 51.76 -9.66 22.22
C GLU A 29 52.80 -8.53 22.12
N GLN A 30 54.03 -8.81 21.67
CA GLN A 30 55.06 -7.78 21.54
C GLN A 30 55.27 -7.30 20.11
N THR A 31 54.71 -6.11 19.88
CA THR A 31 55.12 -5.10 18.89
C THR A 31 55.11 -5.52 17.43
N MET A 32 53.92 -5.67 16.86
CA MET A 32 53.72 -5.52 15.41
C MET A 32 54.44 -4.24 14.95
N THR A 33 55.36 -4.39 14.00
CA THR A 33 56.03 -3.25 13.36
C THR A 33 54.98 -2.39 12.65
N ARG A 34 55.27 -1.09 12.45
CA ARG A 34 54.33 -0.14 11.82
C ARG A 34 53.82 -0.67 10.46
N GLU A 35 54.67 -1.37 9.72
CA GLU A 35 54.32 -1.98 8.43
C GLU A 35 53.37 -3.17 8.56
N GLU A 36 53.55 -4.03 9.56
CA GLU A 36 52.65 -5.16 9.82
C GLU A 36 51.27 -4.66 10.26
N ARG A 37 51.21 -3.56 11.02
CA ARG A 37 49.94 -2.90 11.38
C ARG A 37 49.22 -2.29 10.19
N ILE A 38 49.96 -1.71 9.24
CA ILE A 38 49.37 -1.18 8.01
C ILE A 38 48.84 -2.34 7.16
N LYS A 39 49.61 -3.42 7.00
CA LYS A 39 49.16 -4.62 6.27
C LYS A 39 47.91 -5.26 6.87
N THR A 40 47.82 -5.37 8.20
CA THR A 40 46.60 -5.89 8.84
C THR A 40 45.42 -4.94 8.68
N LEU A 41 45.65 -3.62 8.78
CA LEU A 41 44.60 -2.62 8.54
C LEU A 41 44.07 -2.69 7.11
N GLU A 42 44.95 -2.82 6.11
CA GLU A 42 44.58 -2.97 4.70
C GLU A 42 43.82 -4.25 4.42
N LEU A 43 44.28 -5.39 4.95
CA LEU A 43 43.59 -6.67 4.83
C LEU A 43 42.17 -6.59 5.37
N LEU A 44 42.00 -5.98 6.54
CA LEU A 44 40.68 -5.83 7.13
C LEU A 44 39.80 -4.84 6.33
N LYS A 45 40.38 -3.77 5.75
CA LYS A 45 39.64 -2.86 4.86
C LYS A 45 39.18 -3.56 3.58
N MET A 46 40.00 -4.45 3.01
CA MET A 46 39.61 -5.26 1.86
C MET A 46 38.47 -6.21 2.22
N GLU A 47 38.50 -6.82 3.40
CA GLU A 47 37.41 -7.67 3.89
C GLU A 47 36.13 -6.88 4.10
N ASP A 48 36.19 -5.74 4.80
CA ASP A 48 35.05 -4.83 4.99
C ASP A 48 34.44 -4.39 3.64
N SER A 49 35.27 -4.05 2.65
CA SER A 49 34.79 -3.65 1.32
C SER A 49 34.06 -4.78 0.58
N LYS A 50 34.46 -6.04 0.79
CA LYS A 50 33.76 -7.20 0.23
C LYS A 50 32.39 -7.38 0.87
N TRP A 51 32.30 -7.21 2.20
CA TRP A 51 31.03 -7.29 2.92
C TRP A 51 30.10 -6.11 2.61
N GLU A 52 30.61 -4.89 2.53
CA GLU A 52 29.84 -3.70 2.16
C GLU A 52 29.29 -3.83 0.72
N ASN A 53 30.10 -4.28 -0.25
CA ASN A 53 29.63 -4.47 -1.62
C ASN A 53 28.63 -5.64 -1.77
N ALA A 54 28.74 -6.67 -0.93
CA ALA A 54 27.80 -7.78 -0.90
C ALA A 54 26.46 -7.40 -0.22
N ALA A 55 26.49 -6.50 0.76
CA ALA A 55 25.30 -6.06 1.51
C ALA A 55 24.58 -4.85 0.87
N THR A 56 25.30 -4.02 0.11
CA THR A 56 24.81 -2.72 -0.36
C THR A 56 24.83 -2.68 -1.88
N GLY A 57 23.77 -3.19 -2.51
CA GLY A 57 23.54 -2.97 -3.95
C GLY A 57 23.52 -1.47 -4.26
N GLN A 58 24.12 -1.10 -5.40
CA GLN A 58 24.37 0.29 -5.84
C GLN A 58 23.14 1.22 -5.78
N THR A 59 21.93 0.67 -5.85
CA THR A 59 20.63 1.36 -5.68
C THR A 59 20.42 2.04 -4.32
N MET A 60 21.09 1.56 -3.25
CA MET A 60 20.91 2.12 -1.91
C MET A 60 21.70 3.41 -1.65
N LYS A 61 22.76 3.68 -2.42
CA LYS A 61 23.61 4.87 -2.26
C LYS A 61 22.98 6.11 -2.87
N GLU A 62 22.12 5.94 -3.87
CA GLU A 62 21.40 7.00 -4.56
C GLU A 62 20.21 7.51 -3.72
N LEU A 63 19.52 6.58 -3.03
CA LEU A 63 18.46 6.89 -2.07
C LEU A 63 18.96 7.62 -0.80
N GLN A 64 20.24 7.45 -0.43
CA GLN A 64 20.84 8.13 0.73
C GLN A 64 20.87 9.66 0.59
N LEU A 65 21.00 10.17 -0.64
CA LEU A 65 21.16 11.60 -0.91
C LEU A 65 19.82 12.34 -1.06
N GLU A 66 18.75 11.60 -1.32
CA GLU A 66 17.40 12.13 -1.53
C GLU A 66 16.63 12.28 -0.21
N ILE A 67 16.87 11.39 0.76
CA ILE A 67 16.24 11.43 2.10
C ILE A 67 16.64 12.69 2.89
N GLU A 68 17.87 13.17 2.71
CA GLU A 68 18.40 14.35 3.44
C GLU A 68 17.84 15.69 2.92
N LYS A 69 17.15 15.69 1.76
CA LYS A 69 16.52 16.87 1.14
C LYS A 69 14.99 16.79 1.02
N MET A 70 14.38 15.71 1.52
CA MET A 70 12.96 15.47 1.35
C MET A 70 12.16 16.26 2.40
N GLU A 71 11.72 17.47 2.04
CA GLU A 71 10.69 18.18 2.79
C GLU A 71 9.32 17.61 2.42
N LEU A 72 8.60 17.11 3.41
CA LEU A 72 7.26 16.57 3.20
C LEU A 72 6.33 17.69 2.74
N PRO A 73 5.53 17.49 1.67
CA PRO A 73 4.46 18.39 1.31
C PRO A 73 3.49 18.57 2.49
N PRO A 74 2.82 19.73 2.60
CA PRO A 74 1.89 19.97 3.69
C PRO A 74 0.74 18.97 3.64
N LEU A 75 0.27 18.54 4.82
CA LEU A 75 -0.81 17.56 5.02
C LEU A 75 -2.06 17.84 4.17
N SER A 76 -2.35 19.11 3.88
CA SER A 76 -3.46 19.53 3.02
C SER A 76 -3.44 18.90 1.63
N VAL A 77 -2.27 18.71 1.03
CA VAL A 77 -2.13 18.07 -0.30
C VAL A 77 -2.52 16.60 -0.24
N PHE A 78 -2.20 15.92 0.85
CA PHE A 78 -2.55 14.52 1.07
C PHE A 78 -4.04 14.33 1.41
N LEU A 79 -4.65 15.30 2.09
CA LEU A 79 -6.08 15.28 2.40
C LEU A 79 -6.96 15.53 1.17
N ASP A 80 -6.50 16.34 0.21
CA ASP A 80 -7.22 16.57 -1.05
C ASP A 80 -7.22 15.29 -1.92
N ALA A 81 -6.11 14.56 -1.91
CA ALA A 81 -5.95 13.30 -2.61
C ALA A 81 -6.87 12.16 -2.09
N VAL A 82 -7.44 12.30 -0.89
CA VAL A 82 -8.45 11.36 -0.35
C VAL A 82 -9.66 11.26 -1.27
N SER A 83 -10.04 12.37 -1.91
CA SER A 83 -11.20 12.42 -2.82
C SER A 83 -11.02 11.53 -4.06
N GLU A 84 -9.78 11.26 -4.47
CA GLU A 84 -9.48 10.47 -5.66
C GLU A 84 -9.49 8.95 -5.41
N ASN A 85 -9.56 8.54 -4.14
CA ASN A 85 -9.50 7.13 -3.74
C ASN A 85 -10.72 6.35 -4.25
N ALA A 86 -10.50 5.10 -4.67
CA ALA A 86 -11.55 4.20 -5.17
C ALA A 86 -12.68 3.96 -4.14
N THR A 87 -12.36 3.92 -2.85
CA THR A 87 -13.36 3.73 -1.77
C THR A 87 -14.33 4.92 -1.71
N VAL A 88 -13.78 6.13 -1.80
CA VAL A 88 -14.53 7.38 -1.75
C VAL A 88 -15.35 7.55 -3.03
N LYS A 89 -14.77 7.28 -4.19
CA LYS A 89 -15.48 7.27 -5.48
C LYS A 89 -16.64 6.29 -5.50
N LYS A 90 -16.49 5.10 -4.89
CA LYS A 90 -17.56 4.12 -4.73
C LYS A 90 -18.71 4.69 -3.88
N ALA A 91 -18.40 5.31 -2.73
CA ALA A 91 -19.41 5.95 -1.88
C ALA A 91 -20.12 7.11 -2.60
N GLN A 92 -19.37 7.97 -3.30
CA GLN A 92 -19.93 9.03 -4.16
C GLN A 92 -20.85 8.47 -5.24
N SER A 93 -20.44 7.40 -5.91
CA SER A 93 -21.25 6.75 -6.94
C SER A 93 -22.55 6.18 -6.38
N GLN A 94 -22.53 5.62 -5.17
CA GLN A 94 -23.75 5.13 -4.50
C GLN A 94 -24.72 6.26 -4.21
N ILE A 95 -24.22 7.40 -3.70
CA ILE A 95 -25.06 8.61 -3.50
C ILE A 95 -25.62 9.09 -4.83
N ALA A 96 -24.79 9.15 -5.89
CA ALA A 96 -25.22 9.58 -7.21
C ALA A 96 -26.30 8.65 -7.80
N GLN A 97 -26.17 7.33 -7.59
CA GLN A 97 -27.16 6.34 -8.00
C GLN A 97 -28.50 6.57 -7.31
N VAL A 98 -28.53 6.66 -5.97
CA VAL A 98 -29.77 6.88 -5.22
C VAL A 98 -30.37 8.27 -5.52
N LYS A 99 -29.54 9.27 -5.78
CA LYS A 99 -30.01 10.61 -6.22
C LYS A 99 -30.63 10.56 -7.61
N ASN A 100 -30.11 9.72 -8.51
CA ASN A 100 -30.73 9.48 -9.81
C ASN A 100 -32.07 8.74 -9.68
N GLU A 101 -32.15 7.70 -8.85
CA GLU A 101 -33.40 7.01 -8.51
C GLU A 101 -34.44 7.99 -7.95
N TYR A 102 -34.04 8.85 -7.00
CA TYR A 102 -34.89 9.92 -6.47
C TYR A 102 -35.39 10.90 -7.55
N ARG A 103 -34.52 11.25 -8.52
CA ARG A 103 -34.90 12.13 -9.65
C ARG A 103 -35.84 11.43 -10.64
N LEU A 104 -35.66 10.13 -10.86
CA LEU A 104 -36.56 9.31 -11.68
C LEU A 104 -37.93 9.21 -11.02
N GLU A 105 -38.01 8.91 -9.72
CA GLU A 105 -39.26 8.87 -8.94
C GLU A 105 -40.00 10.22 -8.97
N LYS A 106 -39.26 11.34 -8.95
CA LYS A 106 -39.85 12.66 -9.14
C LYS A 106 -40.45 12.86 -10.54
N ARG A 107 -39.91 12.22 -11.57
CA ARG A 107 -40.38 12.31 -12.96
C ARG A 107 -41.37 11.22 -13.34
N GLU A 108 -41.59 10.21 -12.50
CA GLU A 108 -42.51 9.10 -12.79
C GLU A 108 -43.96 9.52 -13.02
N TRP A 109 -44.37 10.74 -12.63
CA TRP A 109 -45.68 11.26 -13.00
C TRP A 109 -45.91 11.31 -14.52
N TRP A 110 -44.85 11.41 -15.32
CA TRP A 110 -44.94 11.28 -16.78
C TRP A 110 -45.39 9.89 -17.23
N ASN A 111 -45.15 8.84 -16.43
CA ASN A 111 -45.57 7.47 -16.73
C ASN A 111 -47.10 7.29 -16.69
N TYR A 112 -47.84 8.23 -16.08
CA TYR A 112 -49.30 8.24 -16.11
C TYR A 112 -49.85 8.62 -17.50
N PHE A 113 -49.06 9.34 -18.30
CA PHE A 113 -49.40 9.69 -19.67
C PHE A 113 -48.83 8.63 -20.62
N ARG A 114 -49.70 7.80 -21.20
CA ARG A 114 -49.30 6.81 -22.20
C ARG A 114 -49.90 7.16 -23.54
N LEU A 115 -49.01 7.45 -24.50
CA LEU A 115 -49.38 7.63 -25.90
C LEU A 115 -49.23 6.29 -26.60
N ASN A 116 -50.35 5.72 -27.04
CA ASN A 116 -50.36 4.48 -27.79
C ASN A 116 -50.74 4.80 -29.24
N ALA A 117 -49.84 4.49 -30.16
CA ALA A 117 -50.07 4.58 -31.59
C ALA A 117 -49.95 3.18 -32.16
N ASN A 118 -51.03 2.65 -32.71
CA ASN A 118 -51.04 1.35 -33.36
C ASN A 118 -51.47 1.55 -34.82
N TYR A 119 -50.64 1.08 -35.75
CA TYR A 119 -50.96 1.02 -37.17
C TYR A 119 -50.96 -0.45 -37.58
N ALA A 120 -52.12 -0.97 -37.95
CA ALA A 120 -52.26 -2.34 -38.42
C ALA A 120 -52.84 -2.36 -39.83
N PHE A 121 -52.21 -3.12 -40.71
CA PHE A 121 -52.65 -3.35 -42.07
C PHE A 121 -52.83 -4.85 -42.28
N GLY A 122 -54.04 -5.27 -42.62
CA GLY A 122 -54.37 -6.67 -42.80
C GLY A 122 -55.65 -6.88 -43.61
N ARG A 123 -55.76 -8.05 -44.25
CA ARG A 123 -56.99 -8.50 -44.87
C ARG A 123 -57.82 -9.17 -43.79
N PHE A 124 -58.94 -8.55 -43.41
CA PHE A 124 -59.85 -9.11 -42.43
C PHE A 124 -61.06 -9.68 -43.16
N ASN A 125 -61.28 -11.00 -43.03
CA ASN A 125 -62.55 -11.60 -43.44
C ASN A 125 -63.55 -11.38 -42.30
N THR A 126 -64.45 -10.41 -42.46
CA THR A 126 -65.58 -10.28 -41.54
C THR A 126 -66.72 -11.13 -42.03
N ILE A 127 -67.05 -12.18 -41.27
CA ILE A 127 -68.28 -12.94 -41.46
C ILE A 127 -69.41 -12.05 -40.90
N ASN A 128 -70.29 -11.58 -41.78
CA ASN A 128 -71.44 -10.79 -41.38
C ASN A 128 -72.61 -11.72 -41.13
N GLU A 129 -73.08 -11.81 -39.88
CA GLU A 129 -74.22 -12.64 -39.48
C GLU A 129 -75.43 -11.72 -39.29
N ASN A 130 -76.04 -11.31 -40.40
CA ASN A 130 -77.30 -10.59 -40.40
C ASN A 130 -78.41 -11.57 -40.79
N SER A 131 -79.02 -12.24 -39.81
CA SER A 131 -80.23 -13.05 -40.02
C SER A 131 -81.27 -12.77 -38.94
N GLU A 132 -82.00 -11.66 -39.10
CA GLU A 132 -83.38 -11.61 -38.63
C GLU A 132 -84.26 -12.08 -39.79
N THR A 133 -84.89 -13.25 -39.62
CA THR A 133 -85.83 -13.96 -40.51
C THR A 133 -85.28 -15.05 -41.44
N PHE A 134 -86.01 -16.16 -41.44
CA PHE A 134 -85.80 -17.47 -42.05
C PHE A 134 -85.72 -17.38 -43.59
N VAL A 135 -84.52 -17.20 -44.15
CA VAL A 135 -84.22 -17.40 -45.58
C VAL A 135 -82.74 -17.77 -45.78
N ASP A 136 -82.45 -18.48 -46.88
CA ASP A 136 -81.19 -19.14 -47.19
C ASP A 136 -79.94 -18.29 -46.93
N TRP A 137 -79.00 -18.90 -46.23
CA TRP A 137 -77.72 -18.34 -45.83
C TRP A 137 -76.86 -18.07 -47.08
N TYR A 138 -76.52 -16.81 -47.34
CA TYR A 138 -75.44 -16.48 -48.28
C TYR A 138 -74.27 -15.89 -47.48
N GLN A 139 -73.18 -16.64 -47.38
CA GLN A 139 -71.93 -16.15 -46.80
C GLN A 139 -71.30 -15.11 -47.72
N SER A 140 -71.65 -13.84 -47.53
CA SER A 140 -70.97 -12.74 -48.22
C SER A 140 -69.61 -12.50 -47.55
N THR A 141 -68.55 -13.11 -48.09
CA THR A 141 -67.16 -12.78 -47.69
C THR A 141 -66.78 -11.46 -48.36
N SER A 142 -66.89 -10.36 -47.63
CA SER A 142 -66.33 -9.08 -48.08
C SER A 142 -64.83 -9.05 -47.80
N VAL A 143 -64.00 -9.30 -48.83
CA VAL A 143 -62.53 -9.20 -48.73
C VAL A 143 -62.12 -7.73 -48.84
N GLY A 144 -62.26 -7.00 -47.74
CA GLY A 144 -61.82 -5.60 -47.64
C GLY A 144 -60.40 -5.49 -47.09
N THR A 145 -59.49 -4.81 -47.79
CA THR A 145 -58.26 -4.30 -47.17
C THR A 145 -58.63 -3.16 -46.22
N ARG A 146 -58.40 -3.34 -44.92
CA ARG A 146 -58.72 -2.31 -43.91
C ARG A 146 -57.42 -1.77 -43.31
N HIS A 147 -57.31 -0.45 -43.31
CA HIS A 147 -56.28 0.28 -42.58
C HIS A 147 -56.87 0.63 -41.22
N THR A 148 -56.39 0.01 -40.15
CA THR A 148 -56.80 0.37 -38.78
C THR A 148 -55.69 1.21 -38.16
N PHE A 149 -55.97 2.50 -38.01
CA PHE A 149 -55.11 3.44 -37.33
C PHE A 149 -55.75 3.76 -35.98
N ASN A 150 -55.21 3.20 -34.90
CA ASN A 150 -55.66 3.45 -33.54
C ASN A 150 -54.66 4.38 -32.86
N LEU A 151 -54.99 5.67 -32.84
CA LEU A 151 -54.27 6.68 -32.06
C LEU A 151 -55.07 6.96 -30.80
N GLY A 152 -54.51 6.60 -29.64
CA GLY A 152 -55.15 6.80 -28.35
C GLY A 152 -54.16 7.30 -27.31
N ALA A 153 -54.51 8.37 -26.62
CA ALA A 153 -53.86 8.73 -25.37
C ALA A 153 -54.65 8.08 -24.23
N SER A 154 -53.98 7.30 -23.38
CA SER A 154 -54.58 6.79 -22.16
C SER A 154 -53.91 7.44 -20.96
N PHE A 155 -54.74 7.90 -20.03
CA PHE A 155 -54.30 8.42 -18.75
C PHE A 155 -54.70 7.41 -17.68
N SER A 156 -53.70 6.75 -17.09
CA SER A 156 -53.92 5.75 -16.06
C SER A 156 -53.24 6.19 -14.77
N ILE A 157 -54.03 6.59 -13.77
CA ILE A 157 -53.53 6.92 -12.44
C ILE A 157 -53.63 5.68 -11.55
N GLY A 158 -52.50 5.22 -11.01
CA GLY A 158 -52.51 4.30 -9.89
C GLY A 158 -52.76 5.06 -8.58
N LEU A 159 -53.96 4.96 -8.00
CA LEU A 159 -54.30 5.65 -6.75
C LEU A 159 -53.31 5.32 -5.62
N GLY A 160 -52.88 4.06 -5.50
CA GLY A 160 -51.89 3.65 -4.49
C GLY A 160 -50.50 4.27 -4.67
N ASP A 161 -50.12 4.58 -5.90
CA ASP A 161 -48.83 5.22 -6.18
C ASP A 161 -48.87 6.72 -5.85
N LEU A 162 -50.01 7.38 -6.07
CA LEU A 162 -50.24 8.78 -5.73
C LEU A 162 -50.16 9.05 -4.22
N PHE A 163 -50.80 8.19 -3.40
CA PHE A 163 -50.80 8.33 -1.94
C PHE A 163 -49.47 7.92 -1.29
N ASN A 164 -48.75 6.93 -1.84
CA ASN A 164 -47.48 6.46 -1.28
C ASN A 164 -46.27 7.30 -1.71
N ARG A 165 -46.40 8.12 -2.76
CA ARG A 165 -45.33 8.97 -3.29
C ARG A 165 -44.62 9.87 -2.25
N PRO A 166 -45.30 10.66 -1.40
CA PRO A 166 -44.60 11.49 -0.42
C PRO A 166 -43.79 10.65 0.58
N ILE A 167 -44.28 9.46 0.94
CA ILE A 167 -43.59 8.52 1.84
C ILE A 167 -42.35 7.95 1.13
N LYS A 168 -42.48 7.50 -0.13
CA LYS A 168 -41.35 7.05 -0.94
C LYS A 168 -40.28 8.13 -1.11
N LEU A 169 -40.67 9.37 -1.42
CA LEU A 169 -39.72 10.48 -1.56
C LEU A 169 -39.01 10.82 -0.25
N LYS A 170 -39.68 10.64 0.89
CA LYS A 170 -39.08 10.82 2.22
C LYS A 170 -38.07 9.70 2.52
N ASP A 171 -38.41 8.46 2.17
CA ASP A 171 -37.50 7.31 2.29
C ASP A 171 -36.21 7.50 1.47
N TYR A 172 -36.31 7.91 0.21
CA TYR A 172 -35.14 8.25 -0.61
C TYR A 172 -34.29 9.37 -0.01
N ARG A 173 -34.90 10.40 0.61
CA ARG A 173 -34.15 11.46 1.29
C ARG A 173 -33.35 10.91 2.46
N TYR A 174 -33.96 10.07 3.29
CA TYR A 174 -33.26 9.42 4.40
C TYR A 174 -32.16 8.49 3.92
N LYS A 175 -32.38 7.73 2.85
CA LYS A 175 -31.36 6.88 2.25
C LYS A 175 -30.18 7.69 1.71
N ILE A 176 -30.43 8.84 1.07
CA ILE A 176 -29.35 9.75 0.62
C ILE A 176 -28.59 10.30 1.82
N GLU A 177 -29.29 10.74 2.86
CA GLU A 177 -28.67 11.30 4.07
C GLU A 177 -27.82 10.26 4.80
N GLN A 178 -28.30 9.02 4.94
CA GLN A 178 -27.53 7.91 5.49
C GLN A 178 -26.28 7.60 4.65
N LEU A 179 -26.40 7.59 3.31
CA LEU A 179 -25.26 7.38 2.43
C LEU A 179 -24.26 8.55 2.49
N GLN A 180 -24.72 9.77 2.74
CA GLN A 180 -23.85 10.92 3.00
C GLN A 180 -23.08 10.75 4.31
N TYR A 181 -23.74 10.36 5.40
CA TYR A 181 -23.05 10.05 6.65
C TYR A 181 -22.04 8.91 6.50
N ALA A 182 -22.41 7.84 5.81
CA ALA A 182 -21.50 6.73 5.52
C ALA A 182 -20.31 7.17 4.65
N GLN A 183 -20.52 8.10 3.70
CA GLN A 183 -19.43 8.70 2.95
C GLN A 183 -18.52 9.53 3.87
N ASP A 184 -19.08 10.37 4.71
CA ASP A 184 -18.33 11.23 5.63
C ASP A 184 -17.51 10.41 6.62
N GLU A 185 -18.07 9.33 7.16
CA GLU A 185 -17.36 8.34 7.99
C GLU A 185 -16.17 7.74 7.25
N VAL A 186 -16.37 7.27 6.01
CA VAL A 186 -15.29 6.75 5.16
C VAL A 186 -14.23 7.82 4.89
N MET A 187 -14.62 9.08 4.70
CA MET A 187 -13.67 10.18 4.52
C MET A 187 -12.86 10.44 5.79
N GLU A 188 -13.51 10.49 6.96
CA GLU A 188 -12.87 10.71 8.25
C GLU A 188 -11.87 9.60 8.59
N ASP A 189 -12.27 8.34 8.46
CA ASP A 189 -11.40 7.17 8.65
C ASP A 189 -10.14 7.23 7.77
N ARG A 190 -10.30 7.71 6.53
CA ARG A 190 -9.18 7.84 5.59
C ARG A 190 -8.27 9.00 5.95
N LYS A 191 -8.83 10.14 6.33
CA LYS A 191 -8.05 11.29 6.83
C LYS A 191 -7.26 10.92 8.08
N LEU A 192 -7.85 10.15 8.99
CA LEU A 192 -7.19 9.64 10.18
C LEU A 192 -6.01 8.74 9.82
N LYS A 193 -6.20 7.75 8.94
CA LYS A 193 -5.10 6.87 8.48
C LYS A 193 -3.96 7.62 7.80
N ILE A 194 -4.27 8.66 7.02
CA ILE A 194 -3.24 9.51 6.39
C ILE A 194 -2.51 10.34 7.43
N LEU A 195 -3.22 10.87 8.43
CA LEU A 195 -2.61 11.61 9.53
C LEU A 195 -1.66 10.72 10.34
N GLU A 196 -2.08 9.49 10.67
CA GLU A 196 -1.23 8.51 11.35
C GLU A 196 0.00 8.15 10.52
N ALA A 197 -0.18 7.87 9.22
CA ALA A 197 0.92 7.58 8.30
C ALA A 197 1.91 8.76 8.20
N TYR A 198 1.39 9.99 8.08
CA TYR A 198 2.19 11.21 8.05
C TYR A 198 3.00 11.38 9.34
N ASN A 199 2.35 11.24 10.50
CA ASN A 199 3.02 11.32 11.79
C ASN A 199 4.11 10.25 11.92
N ALA A 200 3.85 9.01 11.50
CA ALA A 200 4.85 7.96 11.47
C ALA A 200 6.05 8.32 10.58
N VAL A 201 5.84 8.88 9.39
CA VAL A 201 6.94 9.34 8.52
C VAL A 201 7.74 10.45 9.22
N THR A 202 7.09 11.43 9.85
CA THR A 202 7.80 12.50 10.57
C THR A 202 8.64 11.98 11.73
N GLU A 203 8.14 10.99 12.47
CA GLU A 203 8.88 10.32 13.55
C GLU A 203 10.08 9.54 13.02
N GLN A 204 9.90 8.80 11.92
CA GLN A 204 10.99 8.06 11.28
C GLN A 204 12.05 9.01 10.69
N LEU A 205 11.65 10.19 10.18
CA LEU A 205 12.57 11.23 9.72
C LEU A 205 13.44 11.78 10.87
N ALA A 206 12.84 12.05 12.03
CA ALA A 206 13.62 12.46 13.21
C ALA A 206 14.57 11.35 13.67
N THR A 207 14.09 10.10 13.67
CA THR A 207 14.86 8.93 14.10
C THR A 207 16.05 8.64 13.18
N ILE A 208 15.86 8.70 11.85
CA ILE A 208 16.95 8.47 10.90
C ILE A 208 17.99 9.57 10.99
N LYS A 209 17.59 10.83 11.23
CA LYS A 209 18.52 11.95 11.42
C LYS A 209 19.43 11.74 12.63
N ALA A 210 18.87 11.38 13.78
CA ALA A 210 19.65 11.07 14.98
C ALA A 210 20.61 9.88 14.77
N LYS A 211 20.14 8.83 14.07
CA LYS A 211 20.96 7.66 13.74
C LYS A 211 22.04 7.97 12.70
N ALA A 212 21.78 8.88 11.76
CA ALA A 212 22.74 9.36 10.77
C ALA A 212 23.89 10.13 11.45
N GLU A 213 23.55 11.05 12.36
CA GLU A 213 24.53 11.78 13.17
C GLU A 213 25.39 10.82 13.99
N THR A 214 24.77 9.81 14.62
CA THR A 214 25.48 8.77 15.38
C THR A 214 26.42 7.95 14.48
N ALA A 215 25.96 7.54 13.29
CA ALA A 215 26.79 6.82 12.33
C ALA A 215 27.95 7.67 11.81
N ALA A 216 27.74 8.96 11.55
CA ALA A 216 28.78 9.91 11.17
C ALA A 216 29.84 10.08 12.27
N LEU A 217 29.40 10.17 13.53
CA LEU A 217 30.30 10.22 14.70
C LEU A 217 31.17 8.97 14.80
N TYR A 218 30.59 7.77 14.75
CA TYR A 218 31.37 6.53 14.80
C TYR A 218 32.29 6.36 13.57
N ASN A 219 31.87 6.84 12.39
CA ASN A 219 32.72 6.90 11.20
C ASN A 219 33.90 7.87 11.34
N ALA A 220 33.75 8.95 12.11
CA ALA A 220 34.87 9.84 12.45
C ALA A 220 35.77 9.20 13.52
N GLN A 221 35.18 8.62 14.57
CA GLN A 221 35.90 7.98 15.67
C GLN A 221 36.75 6.80 15.19
N ILE A 222 36.24 5.95 14.30
CA ILE A 222 37.03 4.85 13.77
C ILE A 222 38.26 5.34 13.01
N LYS A 223 38.20 6.44 12.26
CA LYS A 223 39.36 7.02 11.57
C LYS A 223 40.42 7.49 12.55
N ILE A 224 40.00 8.05 13.69
CA ILE A 224 40.89 8.44 14.78
C ILE A 224 41.52 7.20 15.42
N SER A 225 40.73 6.16 15.68
CA SER A 225 41.21 4.90 16.24
C SER A 225 42.19 4.19 15.29
N GLU A 226 41.92 4.13 13.98
CA GLU A 226 42.83 3.59 12.98
C GLU A 226 44.18 4.34 12.99
N TYR A 227 44.15 5.66 13.10
CA TYR A 227 45.37 6.47 13.24
C TYR A 227 46.14 6.13 14.53
N ASN A 228 45.45 6.08 15.67
CA ASN A 228 46.05 5.72 16.96
C ASN A 228 46.62 4.29 16.97
N PHE A 229 46.01 3.36 16.22
CA PHE A 229 46.50 1.99 16.06
C PHE A 229 47.81 1.96 15.27
N VAL A 230 47.88 2.69 14.15
CA VAL A 230 49.12 2.83 13.37
C VAL A 230 50.24 3.47 14.21
N GLN A 231 49.90 4.41 15.09
CA GLN A 231 50.84 5.02 16.05
C GLN A 231 51.17 4.13 17.26
N GLY A 232 50.48 3.00 17.45
CA GLY A 232 50.69 2.09 18.57
C GLY A 232 50.19 2.54 19.92
N LYS A 233 49.30 3.53 19.95
CA LYS A 233 48.66 4.02 21.17
C LYS A 233 47.52 3.11 21.63
N ILE A 234 46.94 2.33 20.72
CA ILE A 234 45.86 1.39 20.99
C ILE A 234 46.20 0.00 20.43
N THR A 235 45.59 -1.03 21.02
CA THR A 235 45.77 -2.43 20.61
C THR A 235 44.76 -2.85 19.52
N ILE A 236 44.99 -4.01 18.90
CA ILE A 236 44.08 -4.55 17.87
C ILE A 236 42.70 -4.91 18.45
N THR A 237 42.63 -5.29 19.73
CA THR A 237 41.39 -5.63 20.42
C THR A 237 40.54 -4.38 20.65
N GLU A 238 41.16 -3.26 21.05
CA GLU A 238 40.48 -1.97 21.16
C GLU A 238 39.98 -1.48 19.79
N LEU A 239 40.79 -1.63 18.73
CA LEU A 239 40.36 -1.31 17.37
C LEU A 239 39.18 -2.19 16.92
N ALA A 240 39.18 -3.48 17.25
CA ALA A 240 38.10 -4.40 16.92
C ALA A 240 36.79 -4.01 17.62
N VAL A 241 36.83 -3.57 18.88
CA VAL A 241 35.64 -3.07 19.59
C VAL A 241 35.09 -1.81 18.93
N GLU A 242 35.96 -0.85 18.58
CA GLU A 242 35.53 0.37 17.87
C GLU A 242 34.93 0.06 16.48
N ARG A 243 35.45 -0.95 15.78
CA ARG A 243 34.84 -1.43 14.53
C ARG A 243 33.49 -2.10 14.73
N ALA A 244 33.34 -2.90 15.78
CA ALA A 244 32.06 -3.49 16.14
C ALA A 244 31.01 -2.40 16.44
N ARG A 245 31.41 -1.31 17.13
CA ARG A 245 30.54 -0.15 17.37
C ARG A 245 30.14 0.56 16.07
N ARG A 246 31.09 0.83 15.17
CA ARG A 246 30.81 1.40 13.85
C ARG A 246 29.84 0.53 13.06
N SER A 247 30.09 -0.78 12.98
CA SER A 247 29.24 -1.73 12.27
C SER A 247 27.82 -1.77 12.87
N GLY A 248 27.71 -1.78 14.20
CA GLY A 248 26.41 -1.68 14.89
C GLY A 248 25.67 -0.37 14.57
N ALA A 249 26.37 0.77 14.57
CA ALA A 249 25.76 2.05 14.23
C ALA A 249 25.27 2.11 12.77
N VAL A 250 26.05 1.56 11.82
CA VAL A 250 25.68 1.48 10.40
C VAL A 250 24.46 0.59 10.21
N THR A 251 24.43 -0.60 10.81
CA THR A 251 23.25 -1.50 10.69
C THR A 251 21.98 -0.87 11.27
N ILE A 252 22.08 -0.15 12.41
CA ILE A 252 20.95 0.58 13.01
C ILE A 252 20.45 1.72 12.11
N TYR A 253 21.36 2.43 11.42
CA TYR A 253 21.01 3.45 10.44
C TYR A 253 20.31 2.84 9.22
N GLU A 254 20.83 1.74 8.69
CA GLU A 254 20.22 1.01 7.56
C GLU A 254 18.81 0.50 7.90
N GLN A 255 18.62 -0.05 9.10
CA GLN A 255 17.29 -0.46 9.59
C GLN A 255 16.31 0.71 9.66
N ALA A 256 16.76 1.87 10.16
CA ALA A 256 15.93 3.07 10.21
C ALA A 256 15.57 3.58 8.80
N ARG A 257 16.48 3.45 7.84
CA ARG A 257 16.21 3.80 6.44
C ARG A 257 15.11 2.93 5.84
N VAL A 258 15.16 1.61 6.05
CA VAL A 258 14.13 0.69 5.57
C VAL A 258 12.78 0.99 6.24
N ALA A 259 12.76 1.27 7.54
CA ALA A 259 11.55 1.66 8.25
C ALA A 259 10.93 2.95 7.67
N LEU A 260 11.74 3.99 7.44
CA LEU A 260 11.29 5.23 6.80
C LEU A 260 10.73 4.97 5.40
N HIS A 261 11.41 4.17 4.59
CA HIS A 261 10.97 3.83 3.24
C HIS A 261 9.59 3.14 3.24
N ASN A 262 9.38 2.17 4.15
CA ASN A 262 8.09 1.51 4.31
C ASN A 262 6.98 2.49 4.71
N SER A 263 7.28 3.43 5.62
CA SER A 263 6.32 4.48 6.02
C SER A 263 5.97 5.43 4.87
N ILE A 264 6.96 5.79 4.04
CA ILE A 264 6.73 6.63 2.85
C ILE A 264 5.86 5.89 1.83
N ILE A 265 6.19 4.64 1.48
CA ILE A 265 5.38 3.83 0.54
C ILE A 265 3.95 3.70 1.05
N LEU A 266 3.75 3.49 2.35
CA LEU A 266 2.40 3.42 2.93
C LEU A 266 1.63 4.72 2.72
N LEU A 267 2.27 5.87 2.93
CA LEU A 267 1.67 7.18 2.70
C LEU A 267 1.33 7.39 1.21
N GLU A 268 2.22 6.98 0.30
CA GLU A 268 2.00 7.03 -1.15
C GLU A 268 0.84 6.13 -1.58
N MET A 269 0.74 4.91 -1.06
CA MET A 269 -0.37 4.00 -1.37
C MET A 269 -1.72 4.55 -0.87
N LEU A 270 -1.73 5.23 0.28
CA LEU A 270 -2.95 5.80 0.84
C LEU A 270 -3.42 7.05 0.09
N THR A 271 -2.48 7.87 -0.36
CA THR A 271 -2.76 9.17 -0.98
C THR A 271 -2.71 9.12 -2.50
N ASN A 272 -2.16 8.04 -3.08
CA ASN A 272 -1.87 7.90 -4.51
C ASN A 272 -0.99 9.03 -5.07
N VAL A 273 -0.34 9.81 -4.20
CA VAL A 273 0.59 10.89 -4.53
C VAL A 273 2.01 10.31 -4.44
N LYS A 274 2.77 10.44 -5.53
CA LYS A 274 4.19 10.07 -5.54
C LYS A 274 5.00 11.11 -4.77
N ILE A 275 5.65 10.68 -3.69
CA ILE A 275 6.55 11.49 -2.86
C ILE A 275 8.00 11.18 -3.28
N ILE A 276 8.29 9.92 -3.56
CA ILE A 276 9.53 9.45 -4.18
C ILE A 276 9.37 9.64 -5.69
N ARG A 277 10.21 10.49 -6.28
CA ARG A 277 10.28 10.61 -7.73
C ARG A 277 11.00 9.37 -8.28
N ASP A 278 10.23 8.38 -8.74
CA ASP A 278 10.78 7.38 -9.65
C ASP A 278 11.31 8.12 -10.88
N LYS A 279 12.63 8.06 -11.09
CA LYS A 279 13.27 8.57 -12.29
C LYS A 279 13.40 7.44 -13.31
#